data_AF-A0A953HU24-F1
#
_entry.id   AF-A0A953HU24-F1
#
_cell.length_a   1.000
_cell.length_b   1.000
_cell.length_c   1.000
_cell.angle_alpha   90.00
_cell.angle_beta   90.00
_cell.angle_gamma   90.00
#
_symmetry.space_group_name_H-M   'P 1'
#
loop_
_entity.id
_entity.type
_entity.pdbx_description
1 polymer ?
#
loop_
_entity_poly.entity_id
_entity_poly.type
_entity_poly.pdbx_seq_one_letter_code
_entity_poly.pdbx_strand_id
1 'polypeptide(L)' 'MTEVADGVQDVKDTLESIQIIITLQREILDLSTDAENEGTNALMSDYIREQEKLVWMYSFFIS' A
#
# COMPACT_ATOMS: atom_id res chain seq x y z
N MET A 1 -17.07 -9.31 -24.04
CA MET A 1 -15.98 -10.02 -23.31
C MET A 1 -14.96 -9.00 -22.79
N THR A 2 -15.43 -7.84 -22.31
CA THR A 2 -14.65 -6.65 -21.94
C THR A 2 -14.62 -6.43 -20.43
N GLU A 3 -15.74 -6.69 -19.75
CA GLU A 3 -15.88 -6.48 -18.29
C GLU A 3 -14.78 -7.14 -17.43
N VAL A 4 -14.35 -8.36 -17.78
CA VAL A 4 -13.30 -9.07 -17.03
C VAL A 4 -11.91 -8.51 -17.30
N ALA A 5 -11.66 -7.98 -18.50
CA ALA A 5 -10.40 -7.33 -18.84
C ALA A 5 -10.28 -5.97 -18.13
N ASP A 6 -11.39 -5.22 -18.04
CA ASP A 6 -11.48 -3.96 -17.31
C ASP A 6 -11.27 -4.19 -15.80
N GLY A 7 -11.91 -5.21 -15.22
CA GLY A 7 -11.74 -5.53 -13.80
C GLY A 7 -10.30 -5.93 -13.40
N VAL A 8 -9.55 -6.61 -14.26
CA VAL A 8 -8.13 -6.91 -13.99
C VAL A 8 -7.27 -5.65 -14.10
N GLN A 9 -7.59 -4.74 -15.03
CA GLN A 9 -6.90 -3.46 -15.16
C GLN A 9 -7.15 -2.58 -13.93
N ASP A 10 -8.40 -2.49 -13.45
CA ASP A 10 -8.76 -1.73 -12.25
C ASP A 10 -7.97 -2.20 -11.01
N VAL A 11 -7.79 -3.52 -10.86
CA VAL A 11 -6.99 -4.08 -9.77
C VAL A 11 -5.51 -3.72 -9.90
N LYS A 12 -4.97 -3.67 -11.13
CA LYS A 12 -3.58 -3.24 -11.38
C LYS A 12 -3.38 -1.77 -11.04
N ASP A 13 -4.29 -0.90 -11.46
CA ASP A 13 -4.23 0.54 -11.20
C ASP A 13 -4.36 0.83 -9.69
N THR A 14 -5.20 0.04 -9.01
CA THR A 14 -5.32 0.08 -7.55
C THR A 14 -4.01 -0.35 -6.87
N LEU A 15 -3.36 -1.41 -7.35
CA LEU A 15 -2.07 -1.87 -6.82
C LEU A 15 -0.96 -0.83 -6.98
N GLU A 16 -0.89 -0.17 -8.14
CA GLU A 16 0.06 0.92 -8.39
C GLU A 16 -0.19 2.09 -7.42
N SER A 17 -1.45 2.46 -7.20
CA SER A 17 -1.83 3.49 -6.24
C SER A 17 -1.42 3.14 -4.80
N ILE A 18 -1.61 1.87 -4.38
CA ILE A 18 -1.19 1.39 -3.05
C ILE A 18 0.34 1.46 -2.90
N GLN A 19 1.11 1.12 -3.94
CA GLN A 19 2.58 1.19 -3.90
C GLN A 19 3.09 2.64 -3.72
N ILE A 20 2.44 3.60 -4.38
CA ILE A 20 2.73 5.02 -4.18
C ILE A 20 2.45 5.42 -2.73
N ILE A 21 1.32 5.01 -2.16
CA ILE A 21 0.96 5.30 -0.77
C ILE A 21 1.97 4.70 0.20
N ILE A 22 2.37 3.43 0.03
CA ILE A 22 3.40 2.79 0.88
C ILE A 22 4.71 3.57 0.86
N THR A 23 5.11 4.08 -0.31
CA THR A 23 6.34 4.89 -0.45
C THR A 23 6.26 6.16 0.40
N LEU A 24 5.15 6.90 0.30
CA LEU A 24 4.90 8.10 1.11
C LEU A 24 4.82 7.78 2.61
N GLN A 25 4.23 6.65 2.98
CA GLN A 25 4.14 6.23 4.38
C GLN A 25 5.52 5.89 4.97
N ARG A 26 6.44 5.33 4.18
CA ARG A 26 7.83 5.10 4.61
C ARG A 26 8.58 6.41 4.86
N GLU A 27 8.36 7.42 4.02
CA GLU A 27 8.90 8.77 4.27
C GLU A 27 8.35 9.37 5.58
N ILE A 28 7.05 9.23 5.86
CA ILE A 28 6.44 9.68 7.12
C ILE A 28 6.96 8.86 8.31
N LEU A 29 7.20 7.57 8.13
CA LEU A 29 7.75 6.69 9.18
C LEU A 29 9.15 7.18 9.60
N ASP A 30 10.01 7.49 8.64
CA ASP A 30 11.34 8.04 8.90
C ASP A 30 11.25 9.41 9.59
N LEU A 31 10.43 10.32 9.05
CA LEU A 31 10.23 11.65 9.65
C LEU A 31 9.65 11.58 11.08
N SER A 32 8.74 10.65 11.35
CA SER A 32 8.17 10.46 12.69
C SER A 32 9.14 9.83 13.67
N THR A 33 10.09 9.01 13.18
CA THR A 33 11.22 8.51 13.98
C THR A 33 12.12 9.67 14.41
N ASP A 34 12.52 10.52 13.46
CA ASP A 34 13.40 11.67 13.73
C ASP A 34 12.76 12.70 14.67
N ALA A 35 11.43 12.80 14.64
CA ALA A 35 10.66 13.70 15.49
C ALA A 35 10.27 13.10 16.86
N GLU A 36 10.71 11.88 17.18
CA GLU A 36 10.32 11.12 18.40
C GLU A 36 8.79 11.01 18.57
N ASN A 37 8.04 11.01 17.46
CA ASN A 37 6.58 10.89 17.45
C ASN A 37 6.16 9.43 17.35
N GLU A 38 6.22 8.73 18.49
CA GLU A 38 5.91 7.31 18.61
C GLU A 38 4.51 6.95 18.08
N GLY A 39 3.52 7.82 18.30
CA GLY A 39 2.13 7.57 17.88
C GLY A 39 1.97 7.52 16.36
N THR A 40 2.57 8.48 15.65
CA THR A 40 2.56 8.47 14.17
C THR A 40 3.44 7.35 13.62
N ASN A 41 4.56 7.05 14.27
CA ASN A 41 5.46 5.97 13.85
C ASN A 41 4.77 4.59 13.90
N ALA A 42 4.10 4.29 15.01
CA ALA A 42 3.31 3.08 15.16
C ALA A 42 2.20 2.98 14.11
N LEU A 43 1.47 4.09 13.88
CA LEU A 43 0.39 4.13 12.89
C LEU A 43 0.89 3.86 11.46
N MET A 44 2.01 4.47 11.05
CA MET A 44 2.57 4.24 9.71
C MET A 44 3.07 2.80 9.55
N SER A 45 3.72 2.26 10.59
CA SER A 45 4.17 0.86 10.59
C SER A 45 3.02 -0.13 10.39
N ASP A 46 1.90 0.08 11.09
CA ASP A 46 0.71 -0.75 10.95
C ASP A 46 0.07 -0.63 9.57
N TYR A 47 -0.06 0.58 9.02
CA TYR A 47 -0.62 0.76 7.68
C TYR A 47 0.23 0.11 6.60
N ILE A 48 1.55 0.28 6.64
CA ILE A 48 2.47 -0.34 5.67
C ILE A 48 2.28 -1.86 5.69
N ARG A 49 2.26 -2.47 6.89
CA ARG A 49 2.11 -3.93 7.05
C ARG A 49 0.79 -4.46 6.47
N GLU A 50 -0.33 -3.79 6.74
CA GLU A 50 -1.62 -4.21 6.20
C GLU A 50 -1.72 -4.00 4.69
N GLN A 51 -1.12 -2.93 4.16
CA GLN A 51 -1.12 -2.67 2.72
C GLN A 51 -0.21 -3.62 1.95
N GLU A 52 0.96 -3.98 2.48
CA GLU A 52 1.82 -5.02 1.88
C GLU A 52 1.09 -6.37 1.79
N LYS A 53 0.26 -6.69 2.79
CA LYS A 53 -0.62 -7.86 2.76
C LYS A 53 -1.69 -7.76 1.66
N LEU A 54 -2.29 -6.59 1.46
CA LEU A 54 -3.23 -6.36 0.35
C LEU A 54 -2.54 -6.51 -1.00
N VAL A 55 -1.32 -5.97 -1.15
CA VAL A 55 -0.52 -6.11 -2.37
C VAL A 55 -0.25 -7.59 -2.66
N TRP A 56 0.15 -8.36 -1.66
CA TRP A 56 0.37 -9.80 -1.81
C TRP A 56 -0.90 -10.53 -2.26
N MET A 57 -2.03 -10.25 -1.62
CA MET A 57 -3.31 -10.91 -1.91
C MET A 57 -3.81 -10.59 -3.33
N TYR A 58 -3.75 -9.33 -3.75
CA TYR A 58 -4.20 -8.94 -5.09
C TYR A 58 -3.22 -9.38 -6.17
N SER A 59 -1.91 -9.40 -5.89
CA SER A 59 -0.92 -9.94 -6.83
C SER A 59 -1.19 -11.42 -7.12
N PHE A 60 -1.62 -12.20 -6.13
CA PHE A 60 -2.06 -13.60 -6.32
C PHE A 60 -3.39 -13.72 -7.07
N PHE A 61 -4.29 -12.75 -6.92
CA PHE A 61 -5.58 -12.76 -7.61
C PHE A 61 -5.45 -12.51 -9.13
N ILE A 62 -4.51 -11.65 -9.54
CA ILE A 62 -4.30 -11.30 -10.96
C ILE A 62 -3.16 -12.06 -11.64
N SER A 63 -2.43 -12.91 -10.91
CA SER A 63 -1.41 -13.82 -11.45
C SER A 63 -2.03 -15.04 -12.11
#